data_AF-A0A7V4KQ27-F1
#
_entry.id   AF-A0A7V4KQ27-F1
#
_cell.length_a   1.000
_cell.length_b   1.000
_cell.length_c   1.000
_cell.angle_alpha   90.00
_cell.angle_beta   90.00
_cell.angle_gamma   90.00
#
_symmetry.space_group_name_H-M   'P 1'
#
loop_
_entity.id
_entity.type
_entity.pdbx_description
1 polymer ?
#
loop_
_entity_poly.entity_id
_entity_poly.type
_entity_poly.pdbx_seq_one_letter_code
_entity_poly.pdbx_strand_id
1 'polypeptide(L)'
;MTRRRHLLSLAVLAVCAAPRPAAAQAADYSLESMVRADSAATAWLGQLAALDWKGSYATAAPNFRSRVRLWDWELMVDHLRDQLRRPEKREVIGREYLRDIPPFPPDEYIRIRYVTHLHEGRRVFENVLLGLQPDGEWRIVDYILWPNPQGDIVLPGVPLTSGAGGRASDLRPGGGGPGTVARPSAPTTPSTPSSPKPSRP
;
A
#
# COMPACT_ATOMS: atom_id res chain seq x y z
N MET A 1 -7.27 -80.36 -37.86
CA MET A 1 -7.81 -79.00 -37.75
C MET A 1 -8.32 -78.77 -36.33
N THR A 2 -7.60 -78.03 -35.49
CA THR A 2 -8.13 -77.46 -34.22
C THR A 2 -7.18 -76.35 -33.74
N ARG A 3 -7.53 -75.09 -34.02
CA ARG A 3 -6.90 -73.89 -33.45
C ARG A 3 -7.52 -73.64 -32.07
N ARG A 4 -6.72 -73.46 -31.02
CA ARG A 4 -7.21 -72.95 -29.72
C ARG A 4 -6.31 -71.83 -29.17
N ARG A 5 -6.58 -70.64 -29.73
CA ARG A 5 -6.75 -69.32 -29.10
C ARG A 5 -5.88 -69.04 -27.86
N HIS A 6 -4.84 -68.23 -28.06
CA HIS A 6 -4.19 -67.45 -27.01
C HIS A 6 -5.18 -66.43 -26.43
N LEU A 7 -5.41 -66.47 -25.12
CA LEU A 7 -6.09 -65.43 -24.37
C LEU A 7 -5.08 -64.30 -24.09
N LEU A 8 -5.10 -63.26 -24.92
CA LEU A 8 -4.48 -61.97 -24.60
C LEU A 8 -5.46 -61.18 -23.74
N SER A 9 -5.24 -61.16 -22.43
CA SER A 9 -5.93 -60.26 -21.50
C SER A 9 -5.38 -58.84 -21.67
N LEU A 10 -6.13 -57.96 -22.32
CA LEU A 10 -5.87 -56.52 -22.30
C LEU A 10 -6.64 -55.91 -21.12
N ALA A 11 -5.96 -55.63 -20.02
CA ALA A 11 -6.52 -54.85 -18.93
C ALA A 11 -6.53 -53.37 -19.36
N VAL A 12 -7.71 -52.85 -19.75
CA VAL A 12 -7.90 -51.42 -20.00
C VAL A 12 -8.07 -50.74 -18.63
N LEU A 13 -7.06 -49.98 -18.23
CA LEU A 13 -7.10 -49.08 -17.07
C LEU A 13 -7.97 -47.87 -17.45
N ALA A 14 -9.26 -47.94 -17.11
CA ALA A 14 -10.18 -46.81 -17.22
C ALA A 14 -9.81 -45.77 -16.14
N VAL A 15 -9.11 -44.72 -16.56
CA VAL A 15 -8.89 -43.53 -15.72
C VAL A 15 -10.22 -42.78 -15.63
N CYS A 16 -10.93 -42.92 -14.51
CA CYS A 16 -12.13 -42.15 -14.22
C CYS A 16 -11.75 -40.68 -13.97
N ALA A 17 -11.99 -39.82 -14.96
CA ALA A 17 -12.00 -38.38 -14.77
C ALA A 17 -13.29 -37.96 -14.04
N ALA A 18 -13.30 -38.06 -12.71
CA ALA A 18 -14.39 -37.53 -11.91
C ALA A 18 -14.35 -35.99 -11.90
N PRO A 19 -15.49 -35.29 -12.00
CA PRO A 19 -15.54 -33.83 -11.93
C PRO A 19 -15.07 -33.35 -10.55
N ARG A 20 -14.10 -32.43 -10.53
CA ARG A 20 -13.60 -31.85 -9.28
C ARG A 20 -14.66 -30.94 -8.65
N PRO A 21 -14.83 -30.97 -7.32
CA PRO A 21 -15.76 -30.06 -6.64
C PRO A 21 -15.32 -28.61 -6.83
N ALA A 22 -16.28 -27.71 -7.08
CA ALA A 22 -16.03 -26.28 -7.36
C ALA A 22 -15.22 -25.57 -6.27
N ALA A 23 -15.36 -25.99 -5.00
CA ALA A 23 -14.59 -25.44 -3.88
C ALA A 23 -13.08 -25.77 -3.98
N ALA A 24 -12.73 -26.97 -4.46
CA ALA A 24 -11.32 -27.33 -4.69
C ALA A 24 -10.75 -26.55 -5.89
N GLN A 25 -11.53 -26.39 -6.96
CA GLN A 25 -11.12 -25.61 -8.12
C GLN A 25 -10.91 -24.12 -7.80
N ALA A 26 -11.78 -23.54 -6.95
CA ALA A 26 -11.64 -22.17 -6.47
C ALA A 26 -10.41 -21.99 -5.55
N ALA A 27 -10.13 -22.96 -4.69
CA ALA A 27 -8.94 -22.97 -3.85
C ALA A 27 -7.65 -23.05 -4.69
N ASP A 28 -7.60 -23.94 -5.68
CA ASP A 28 -6.46 -24.09 -6.60
C ASP A 28 -6.20 -22.80 -7.39
N TYR A 29 -7.26 -22.18 -7.93
CA TYR A 29 -7.18 -20.90 -8.64
C TYR A 29 -6.68 -19.76 -7.74
N SER A 30 -7.10 -19.73 -6.47
CA SER A 30 -6.61 -18.73 -5.51
C SER A 30 -5.12 -18.91 -5.17
N LEU A 31 -4.63 -20.15 -5.09
CA LEU A 31 -3.23 -20.44 -4.81
C LEU A 31 -2.33 -20.04 -6.00
N GLU A 32 -2.74 -20.41 -7.21
CA GLU A 32 -2.03 -20.00 -8.43
C GLU A 32 -1.97 -18.47 -8.54
N SER A 33 -3.10 -17.80 -8.26
CA SER A 33 -3.16 -16.34 -8.23
C SER A 33 -2.22 -15.73 -7.20
N MET A 34 -2.12 -16.32 -6.00
CA MET A 34 -1.16 -15.88 -4.97
C MET A 34 0.30 -16.02 -5.42
N VAL A 35 0.67 -17.13 -6.07
CA VAL A 35 2.03 -17.31 -6.59
C VAL A 35 2.37 -16.27 -7.64
N ARG A 36 1.45 -15.99 -8.57
CA ARG A 36 1.62 -14.98 -9.62
C ARG A 36 1.72 -13.57 -9.02
N ALA A 37 0.89 -13.26 -8.03
CA ALA A 37 0.93 -11.99 -7.33
C ALA A 37 2.22 -11.82 -6.50
N ASP A 38 2.68 -12.85 -5.80
CA ASP A 38 3.97 -12.84 -5.08
C ASP A 38 5.14 -12.55 -6.04
N SER A 39 5.14 -13.16 -7.22
CA SER A 39 6.14 -12.91 -8.26
C SER A 39 6.10 -11.46 -8.76
N ALA A 40 4.91 -10.95 -9.07
CA ALA A 40 4.72 -9.57 -9.51
C ALA A 40 5.14 -8.55 -8.44
N ALA A 41 4.77 -8.78 -7.18
CA ALA A 41 5.16 -7.94 -6.06
C ALA A 41 6.68 -7.95 -5.86
N THR A 42 7.31 -9.14 -5.94
CA THR A 42 8.77 -9.29 -5.80
C THR A 42 9.51 -8.52 -6.89
N ALA A 43 9.07 -8.64 -8.15
CA ALA A 43 9.67 -7.92 -9.27
C ALA A 43 9.55 -6.40 -9.08
N TRP A 44 8.36 -5.92 -8.74
CA TRP A 44 8.09 -4.49 -8.53
C TRP A 44 8.87 -3.91 -7.34
N LEU A 45 8.91 -4.61 -6.21
CA LEU A 45 9.72 -4.23 -5.05
C LEU A 45 11.23 -4.27 -5.34
N GLY A 46 11.65 -5.11 -6.28
CA GLY A 46 13.01 -5.12 -6.82
C GLY A 46 13.36 -3.83 -7.57
N GLN A 47 12.41 -3.27 -8.34
CA GLN A 47 12.57 -1.96 -8.99
C GLN A 47 12.75 -0.85 -7.94
N LEU A 48 11.95 -0.87 -6.87
CA LEU A 48 12.13 0.06 -5.76
C LEU A 48 13.49 -0.07 -5.07
N ALA A 49 13.96 -1.30 -4.82
CA ALA A 49 15.28 -1.53 -4.21
C ALA A 49 16.44 -1.09 -5.11
N ALA A 50 16.24 -1.11 -6.43
CA ALA A 50 17.15 -0.58 -7.44
C ALA A 50 17.05 0.94 -7.64
N LEU A 51 16.11 1.60 -6.93
CA LEU A 51 15.75 3.01 -7.13
C LEU A 51 15.29 3.30 -8.56
N ASP A 52 14.66 2.33 -9.23
CA ASP A 52 14.01 2.53 -10.52
C ASP A 52 12.55 2.96 -10.30
N TRP A 53 12.36 4.19 -9.80
CA TRP A 53 11.01 4.73 -9.52
C TRP A 53 10.19 4.89 -10.79
N LYS A 54 10.83 5.18 -11.94
CA LYS A 54 10.15 5.30 -13.23
C LYS A 54 9.65 3.94 -13.70
N GLY A 55 10.47 2.90 -13.59
CA GLY A 55 10.09 1.54 -13.90
C GLY A 55 8.99 1.03 -12.98
N SER A 56 9.11 1.23 -11.66
CA SER A 56 8.08 0.83 -10.70
C SER A 56 6.76 1.58 -10.94
N TYR A 57 6.81 2.85 -11.32
CA TYR A 57 5.60 3.58 -11.71
C TYR A 57 5.01 3.02 -13.01
N ALA A 58 5.84 2.80 -14.03
CA ALA A 58 5.39 2.35 -15.35
C ALA A 58 4.75 0.95 -15.34
N THR A 59 5.25 0.05 -14.49
CA THR A 59 4.73 -1.32 -14.33
C THR A 59 3.55 -1.41 -13.35
N ALA A 60 3.26 -0.35 -12.60
CA ALA A 60 2.08 -0.28 -11.76
C ALA A 60 0.79 -0.23 -12.58
N ALA A 61 -0.31 -0.64 -11.95
CA ALA A 61 -1.61 -0.70 -12.60
C ALA A 61 -2.07 0.70 -13.06
N PRO A 62 -2.87 0.80 -14.14
CA PRO A 62 -3.38 2.08 -14.63
C PRO A 62 -4.10 2.91 -13.55
N ASN A 63 -4.83 2.26 -12.64
CA ASN A 63 -5.53 2.92 -11.53
C ASN A 63 -4.58 3.45 -10.44
N PHE A 64 -3.39 2.88 -10.28
CA PHE A 64 -2.36 3.46 -9.43
C PHE A 64 -1.87 4.77 -10.07
N ARG A 65 -1.50 4.71 -11.34
CA ARG A 65 -0.97 5.85 -12.10
C ARG A 65 -1.99 6.98 -12.32
N SER A 66 -3.30 6.68 -12.31
CA SER A 66 -4.33 7.72 -12.38
C SER A 66 -4.53 8.48 -11.07
N ARG A 67 -4.18 7.87 -9.93
CA ARG A 67 -4.33 8.47 -8.58
C ARG A 67 -3.05 9.10 -8.06
N VAL A 68 -1.90 8.55 -8.43
CA VAL A 68 -0.57 9.01 -8.00
C VAL A 68 0.12 9.65 -9.20
N ARG A 69 0.49 10.93 -9.11
CA ARG A 69 1.28 11.59 -10.15
C ARG A 69 2.71 11.06 -10.10
N LEU A 70 3.34 10.87 -11.27
CA LEU A 70 4.73 10.40 -11.34
C LEU A 70 5.71 11.25 -10.51
N TRP A 71 5.53 12.57 -10.52
CA TRP A 71 6.36 13.48 -9.72
C TRP A 71 6.22 13.24 -8.21
N ASP A 72 5.00 13.02 -7.72
CA ASP A 72 4.77 12.73 -6.29
C ASP A 72 5.37 11.37 -5.92
N TRP A 73 5.28 10.40 -6.83
CA TRP A 73 5.90 9.09 -6.66
C TRP A 73 7.43 9.18 -6.58
N GLU A 74 8.06 9.96 -7.47
CA GLU A 74 9.51 10.20 -7.46
C GLU A 74 9.96 10.84 -6.14
N LEU A 75 9.27 11.90 -5.70
CA LEU A 75 9.57 12.56 -4.42
C LEU A 75 9.46 11.59 -3.24
N MET A 76 8.44 10.73 -3.24
CA MET A 76 8.24 9.74 -2.18
C MET A 76 9.34 8.68 -2.18
N VAL A 77 9.70 8.13 -3.34
CA VAL A 77 10.79 7.14 -3.43
C VAL A 77 12.14 7.75 -3.06
N ASP A 78 12.41 9.01 -3.42
CA ASP A 78 13.64 9.70 -3.00
C ASP A 78 13.67 9.96 -1.49
N HIS A 79 12.53 10.34 -0.88
CA HIS A 79 12.43 10.50 0.57
C HIS A 79 12.70 9.19 1.31
N LEU A 80 12.20 8.07 0.79
CA LEU A 80 12.38 6.74 1.37
C LEU A 80 13.65 6.05 0.86
N ARG A 81 14.48 6.70 0.06
CA ARG A 81 15.59 6.08 -0.67
C ARG A 81 16.52 5.29 0.25
N ASP A 82 16.91 5.87 1.37
CA ASP A 82 17.85 5.23 2.30
C ASP A 82 17.21 4.06 3.06
N GLN A 83 15.88 4.01 3.14
CA GLN A 83 15.13 2.88 3.69
C GLN A 83 14.88 1.79 2.63
N LEU A 84 14.52 2.17 1.40
CA LEU A 84 14.17 1.24 0.35
C LEU A 84 15.39 0.65 -0.36
N ARG A 85 16.53 1.34 -0.34
CA ARG A 85 17.77 0.85 -0.95
C ARG A 85 18.31 -0.32 -0.14
N ARG A 86 18.31 -1.50 -0.75
CA ARG A 86 18.93 -2.73 -0.23
C ARG A 86 18.51 -3.04 1.22
N PRO A 87 17.23 -3.29 1.50
CA PRO A 87 16.82 -3.77 2.81
C PRO A 87 17.60 -5.05 3.16
N GLU A 88 17.93 -5.21 4.44
CA GLU A 88 18.67 -6.40 4.93
C GLU A 88 17.84 -7.66 4.71
N LYS A 89 16.53 -7.54 4.94
CA LYS A 89 15.57 -8.63 4.77
C LYS A 89 14.18 -8.08 4.54
N ARG A 90 13.40 -8.77 3.71
CA ARG A 90 11.96 -8.55 3.57
C ARG A 90 11.24 -9.88 3.80
N GLU A 91 10.38 -9.94 4.80
CA GLU A 91 9.65 -11.15 5.19
C GLU A 91 8.16 -10.97 4.94
N VAL A 92 7.54 -11.96 4.30
CA VAL A 92 6.08 -11.96 4.15
C VAL A 92 5.44 -12.36 5.48
N ILE A 93 4.59 -11.48 6.00
CA ILE A 93 3.85 -11.67 7.26
C ILE A 93 2.36 -11.95 7.04
N GLY A 94 1.87 -11.83 5.81
CA GLY A 94 0.50 -12.18 5.48
C GLY A 94 0.18 -12.05 4.00
N ARG A 95 -0.75 -12.89 3.55
CA ARG A 95 -1.35 -12.85 2.21
C ARG A 95 -2.85 -12.96 2.37
N GLU A 96 -3.59 -12.18 1.61
CA GLU A 96 -5.03 -12.12 1.71
C GLU A 96 -5.62 -11.93 0.31
N TYR A 97 -6.45 -12.88 -0.10
CA TYR A 97 -7.25 -12.77 -1.31
C TYR A 97 -8.51 -11.98 -1.01
N LEU A 98 -8.79 -10.97 -1.81
CA LEU A 98 -9.81 -9.96 -1.59
C LEU A 98 -10.66 -9.80 -2.85
N ARG A 99 -11.95 -9.49 -2.65
CA ARG A 99 -12.88 -9.06 -3.69
C ARG A 99 -13.72 -7.92 -3.14
N ASP A 100 -14.25 -7.09 -4.03
CA ASP A 100 -15.21 -6.02 -3.69
C ASP A 100 -14.71 -5.11 -2.55
N ILE A 101 -13.50 -4.57 -2.70
CA ILE A 101 -12.86 -3.70 -1.71
C ILE A 101 -12.91 -2.21 -2.14
N PRO A 102 -13.91 -1.43 -1.73
CA PRO A 102 -13.91 0.02 -1.93
C PRO A 102 -12.61 0.66 -1.40
N PRO A 103 -12.05 1.67 -2.09
CA PRO A 103 -12.58 2.37 -3.26
C PRO A 103 -12.19 1.73 -4.61
N PHE A 104 -11.64 0.52 -4.63
CA PHE A 104 -11.22 -0.15 -5.87
C PHE A 104 -12.43 -0.75 -6.61
N PRO A 105 -12.38 -0.85 -7.95
CA PRO A 105 -13.43 -1.53 -8.71
C PRO A 105 -13.70 -2.96 -8.21
N PRO A 106 -14.88 -3.54 -8.48
CA PRO A 106 -15.12 -4.96 -8.27
C PRO A 106 -14.17 -5.80 -9.15
N ASP A 107 -13.13 -6.37 -8.54
CA ASP A 107 -12.13 -7.21 -9.21
C ASP A 107 -11.45 -8.14 -8.18
N GLU A 108 -10.53 -8.97 -8.65
CA GLU A 108 -9.69 -9.81 -7.82
C GLU A 108 -8.46 -9.04 -7.33
N TYR A 109 -8.27 -9.07 -6.01
CA TYR A 109 -7.17 -8.40 -5.36
C TYR A 109 -6.40 -9.37 -4.47
N ILE A 110 -5.10 -9.15 -4.39
CA ILE A 110 -4.24 -9.84 -3.44
C ILE A 110 -3.47 -8.80 -2.66
N ARG A 111 -3.63 -8.85 -1.34
CA ARG A 111 -2.85 -8.04 -0.40
C ARG A 111 -1.71 -8.88 0.14
N ILE A 112 -0.49 -8.38 0.02
CA ILE A 112 0.68 -8.97 0.63
C ILE A 112 1.24 -7.98 1.64
N ARG A 113 1.43 -8.45 2.87
CA ARG A 113 2.01 -7.67 3.97
C ARG A 113 3.41 -8.15 4.23
N TYR A 114 4.35 -7.22 4.37
CA TYR A 114 5.74 -7.51 4.69
C TYR A 114 6.17 -6.80 5.97
N VAL A 115 7.11 -7.42 6.69
CA VAL A 115 8.03 -6.69 7.56
C VAL A 115 9.38 -6.59 6.86
N THR A 116 9.92 -5.38 6.81
CA THR A 116 11.17 -5.08 6.12
C THR A 116 12.17 -4.55 7.11
N HIS A 117 13.27 -5.28 7.21
CA HIS A 117 14.40 -4.98 8.07
C HIS A 117 15.33 -4.02 7.35
N LEU A 118 15.53 -2.88 7.97
CA LEU A 118 16.38 -1.80 7.51
C LEU A 118 17.66 -1.78 8.33
N HIS A 119 18.63 -1.03 7.85
CA HIS A 119 19.87 -0.77 8.59
C HIS A 119 19.60 -0.16 9.98
N GLU A 120 20.54 -0.42 10.89
CA GLU A 120 20.52 0.06 12.28
C GLU A 120 19.39 -0.56 13.13
N GLY A 121 18.92 -1.75 12.76
CA GLY A 121 17.90 -2.49 13.50
C GLY A 121 16.48 -1.92 13.36
N ARG A 122 16.29 -0.96 12.44
CA ARG A 122 14.97 -0.39 12.15
C ARG A 122 14.13 -1.37 11.34
N ARG A 123 12.81 -1.28 11.48
CA ARG A 123 11.86 -2.08 10.70
C ARG A 123 10.71 -1.20 10.23
N VAL A 124 10.17 -1.55 9.07
CA VAL A 124 8.98 -0.94 8.48
C VAL A 124 8.03 -2.05 8.02
N PHE A 125 6.75 -1.73 7.96
CA PHE A 125 5.70 -2.63 7.52
C PHE A 125 5.18 -2.14 6.18
N GLU A 126 5.20 -3.01 5.19
CA GLU A 126 4.76 -2.70 3.83
C GLU A 126 3.46 -3.43 3.54
N ASN A 127 2.53 -2.72 2.91
CA ASN A 127 1.28 -3.26 2.42
C ASN A 127 1.24 -3.06 0.90
N VAL A 128 1.31 -4.17 0.18
CA VAL A 128 1.29 -4.21 -1.28
C VAL A 128 -0.06 -4.77 -1.70
N LEU A 129 -0.88 -3.97 -2.38
CA LEU A 129 -2.13 -4.42 -2.96
C LEU A 129 -1.94 -4.59 -4.46
N LEU A 130 -2.21 -5.79 -4.96
CA LEU A 130 -2.20 -6.13 -6.37
C LEU A 130 -3.63 -6.36 -6.85
N GLY A 131 -3.91 -5.93 -8.08
CA GLY A 131 -5.15 -6.24 -8.77
C GLY A 131 -4.86 -6.98 -10.06
N LEU A 132 -5.67 -7.97 -10.38
CA LEU A 132 -5.64 -8.62 -11.67
C LEU A 132 -6.03 -7.62 -12.76
N GLN A 133 -5.28 -7.58 -13.86
CA GLN A 133 -5.54 -6.67 -14.96
C GLN A 133 -6.24 -7.42 -16.12
N PRO A 134 -6.90 -6.71 -17.06
CA PRO A 134 -7.60 -7.36 -18.18
C PRO A 134 -6.73 -8.23 -19.09
N ASP A 135 -5.41 -8.01 -19.09
CA ASP A 135 -4.43 -8.84 -19.80
C ASP A 135 -3.96 -10.07 -19.00
N GLY A 136 -4.56 -10.31 -17.84
CA GLY A 136 -4.27 -11.44 -16.96
C GLY A 136 -3.05 -11.23 -16.06
N GLU A 137 -2.40 -10.07 -16.07
CA GLU A 137 -1.22 -9.77 -15.24
C GLU A 137 -1.61 -9.17 -13.89
N TRP A 138 -0.88 -9.53 -12.84
CA TRP A 138 -1.01 -8.91 -11.53
C TRP A 138 -0.16 -7.65 -11.47
N ARG A 139 -0.76 -6.50 -11.16
CA ARG A 139 -0.04 -5.23 -11.06
C ARG A 139 -0.37 -4.51 -9.75
N ILE A 140 0.58 -3.72 -9.27
CA ILE A 140 0.42 -2.94 -8.04
C ILE A 140 -0.68 -1.90 -8.27
N VAL A 141 -1.74 -2.01 -7.49
CA VAL A 141 -2.83 -1.03 -7.46
C VAL A 141 -2.65 -0.04 -6.33
N ASP A 142 -1.97 -0.43 -5.23
CA ASP A 142 -1.70 0.41 -4.07
C ASP A 142 -0.45 -0.06 -3.31
N TYR A 143 0.26 0.88 -2.70
CA TYR A 143 1.45 0.61 -1.90
C TYR A 143 1.54 1.59 -0.73
N ILE A 144 1.71 1.07 0.48
CA ILE A 144 1.87 1.90 1.67
C ILE A 144 2.93 1.29 2.60
N LEU A 145 3.75 2.14 3.22
CA LEU A 145 4.80 1.78 4.18
C LEU A 145 4.61 2.56 5.49
N TRP A 146 4.73 1.86 6.62
CA TRP A 146 4.44 2.39 7.97
C TRP A 146 5.48 1.90 8.97
N PRO A 147 5.73 2.62 10.09
CA PRO A 147 6.69 2.15 11.10
C PRO A 147 6.12 1.07 12.04
N ASN A 148 4.81 0.81 12.03
CA ASN A 148 4.15 -0.14 12.94
C ASN A 148 3.24 -1.14 12.20
N PRO A 149 2.97 -2.33 12.80
CA PRO A 149 2.18 -3.38 12.16
C PRO A 149 0.68 -3.07 12.10
N GLN A 150 0.19 -2.14 12.92
CA GLN A 150 -1.21 -1.71 12.92
C GLN A 150 -1.55 -0.89 11.67
N GLY A 151 -0.55 -0.31 11.00
CA GLY A 151 -0.77 0.61 9.90
C GLY A 151 -1.45 1.89 10.40
N ASP A 152 -0.99 2.43 11.53
CA ASP A 152 -1.37 3.78 11.98
C ASP A 152 -0.38 4.80 11.41
N ILE A 153 -0.88 5.93 10.88
CA ILE A 153 -0.05 6.93 10.17
C ILE A 153 0.80 7.62 11.24
N VAL A 154 2.05 7.20 11.40
CA VAL A 154 3.01 7.83 12.31
C VAL A 154 4.12 8.49 11.49
N LEU A 155 3.77 9.49 10.68
CA LEU A 155 4.72 10.47 10.13
C LEU A 155 4.04 11.85 10.03
N PRO A 156 4.67 12.94 10.52
CA PRO A 156 4.33 14.28 10.08
C PRO A 156 4.92 14.46 8.67
N GLY A 157 4.12 14.15 7.65
CA GLY A 157 4.54 14.23 6.26
C GLY A 157 3.56 13.48 5.37
N VAL A 158 2.63 14.25 4.79
CA VAL A 158 1.63 13.92 3.75
C VAL A 158 1.24 12.43 3.66
N PRO A 159 0.11 12.00 4.26
CA PRO A 159 -0.42 10.69 3.95
C PRO A 159 -0.72 10.59 2.45
N LEU A 160 -0.52 9.41 1.86
CA LEU A 160 -1.00 9.08 0.52
C LEU A 160 -2.55 8.99 0.52
N THR A 161 -3.24 10.04 0.98
CA THR A 161 -4.65 10.18 0.70
C THR A 161 -4.76 10.61 -0.76
N SER A 162 -5.35 9.71 -1.55
CA SER A 162 -5.98 10.06 -2.81
C SER A 162 -6.68 11.41 -2.64
N GLY A 163 -6.35 12.39 -3.48
CA GLY A 163 -6.97 13.71 -3.46
C GLY A 163 -8.49 13.59 -3.53
N ALA A 164 -9.14 13.65 -2.36
CA ALA A 164 -10.55 13.93 -2.19
C ALA A 164 -10.61 15.14 -1.24
N GLY A 165 -11.09 16.24 -1.79
CA GLY A 165 -10.94 17.61 -1.29
C GLY A 165 -11.08 17.83 0.22
N GLY A 166 -10.10 18.54 0.77
CA GLY A 166 -10.22 19.25 2.04
C GLY A 166 -9.29 20.45 2.00
N ARG A 167 -9.84 21.66 1.87
CA ARG A 167 -9.05 22.91 1.88
C ARG A 167 -8.30 23.02 3.20
N ALA A 168 -7.01 23.32 3.13
CA ALA A 168 -6.16 23.67 4.27
C ALA A 168 -6.49 25.09 4.79
N SER A 169 -7.74 25.33 5.17
CA SER A 169 -8.20 26.63 5.69
C SER A 169 -8.96 26.55 7.02
N ASP A 170 -9.27 25.35 7.53
CA ASP A 170 -10.14 25.19 8.70
C ASP A 170 -9.45 24.76 10.00
N LEU A 171 -8.11 24.76 10.05
CA LEU A 171 -7.38 24.57 11.32
C LEU A 171 -7.23 25.92 12.05
N ARG A 172 -8.32 26.37 12.65
CA ARG A 172 -8.30 27.39 13.71
C ARG A 172 -8.04 26.68 15.05
N PRO A 173 -7.07 27.11 15.88
CA PRO A 173 -6.90 26.54 17.20
C PRO A 173 -7.90 27.20 18.15
N GLY A 174 -8.78 26.43 18.76
CA GLY A 174 -9.65 26.97 19.80
C GLY A 174 -10.62 25.96 20.39
N GLY A 175 -10.51 25.76 21.71
CA GLY A 175 -11.68 25.51 22.54
C GLY A 175 -11.67 24.22 23.36
N GLY A 176 -10.78 24.14 24.36
CA GLY A 176 -11.04 23.33 25.55
C GLY A 176 -12.25 23.89 26.32
N GLY A 177 -13.05 23.00 26.90
CA GLY A 177 -14.34 23.25 27.53
C GLY A 177 -14.35 24.09 28.82
N PRO A 178 -15.51 24.19 29.48
CA PRO A 178 -15.93 25.37 30.22
C PRO A 178 -15.49 25.37 31.69
N GLY A 179 -15.11 26.55 32.18
CA GLY A 179 -14.87 26.83 33.59
C GLY A 179 -15.20 28.29 33.88
N THR A 180 -16.37 28.51 34.47
CA THR A 180 -16.88 29.79 34.98
C THR A 180 -15.91 30.41 36.00
N VAL A 181 -15.70 31.73 35.95
CA VAL A 181 -15.99 32.69 37.06
C VAL A 181 -15.37 34.07 36.80
N ALA A 182 -16.25 35.07 37.01
CA ALA A 182 -16.05 36.48 37.38
C ALA A 182 -15.30 37.47 36.48
N ARG A 183 -16.10 38.44 35.98
CA ARG A 183 -15.71 39.82 35.65
C ARG A 183 -15.32 40.56 36.94
N PRO A 184 -14.36 41.50 36.88
CA PRO A 184 -14.79 42.87 37.18
C PRO A 184 -14.20 43.95 36.26
N SER A 185 -14.93 45.06 36.31
CA SER A 185 -14.89 46.36 35.64
C SER A 185 -13.54 47.01 35.31
N ALA A 186 -13.54 47.78 34.21
CA ALA A 186 -12.56 48.80 33.87
C ALA A 186 -12.50 49.92 34.94
N PRO A 187 -11.37 50.64 35.03
CA PRO A 187 -11.41 52.04 34.59
C PRO A 187 -10.12 52.58 33.92
N THR A 188 -10.36 53.51 32.98
CA THR A 188 -9.68 54.80 32.74
C THR A 188 -8.17 54.84 32.41
N THR A 189 -7.87 55.27 31.17
CA THR A 189 -6.58 55.81 30.69
C THR A 189 -6.09 57.00 31.54
N PRO A 190 -4.77 57.25 31.65
CA PRO A 190 -4.21 58.32 30.80
C PRO A 190 -2.72 58.19 30.41
N SER A 191 -2.39 58.95 29.35
CA SER A 191 -1.14 59.68 29.08
C SER A 191 0.14 58.95 28.63
N THR A 192 0.45 59.18 27.36
CA THR A 192 1.77 59.08 26.70
C THR A 192 2.80 60.06 27.31
N PRO A 193 4.10 59.70 27.30
CA PRO A 193 5.16 60.69 27.11
C PRO A 193 6.01 60.40 25.85
N SER A 194 6.14 61.43 25.02
CA SER A 194 7.11 61.59 23.92
C SER A 194 8.55 61.62 24.43
N SER A 195 9.50 61.06 23.65
CA SER A 195 10.93 61.42 23.61
C SER A 195 11.68 60.62 22.51
N PRO A 196 12.89 61.02 22.04
CA PRO A 196 13.05 61.98 20.95
C PRO A 196 13.91 61.45 19.77
N LYS A 197 13.90 62.20 18.66
CA LYS A 197 14.71 61.97 17.45
C LYS A 197 16.19 62.34 17.68
N PRO A 198 17.18 61.62 17.12
CA PRO A 198 18.59 61.91 17.36
C PRO A 198 19.08 63.09 16.52
N SER A 199 19.83 63.99 17.17
CA SER A 199 20.57 65.09 16.54
C SER A 199 22.02 64.69 16.32
N ARG A 200 22.56 65.08 15.16
CA ARG A 200 23.97 65.08 14.78
C ARG A 200 24.17 66.24 13.80
N PRO A 201 25.36 66.83 13.66
CA PRO A 201 26.41 67.11 14.64
C PRO A 201 26.26 68.49 15.30
#